data_AF-A0A2E3UGC2-F1
#
_entry.id   AF-A0A2E3UGC2-F1
#
_cell.length_a   1.000
_cell.length_b   1.000
_cell.length_c   1.000
_cell.angle_alpha   90.00
_cell.angle_beta   90.00
_cell.angle_gamma   90.00
#
_symmetry.space_group_name_H-M   'P 1'
#
loop_
_entity.id
_entity.type
_entity.pdbx_description
1 polymer ?
#
loop_
_entity_poly.entity_id
_entity_poly.type
_entity_poly.pdbx_seq_one_letter_code
_entity_poly.pdbx_strand_id
1 'polypeptide(L)'
;MSDTAGVIADTPAHVPEHLVREDYPFIMGAQTSRNPFSTMVPALHEGPGLIYSTNFYPGFQPAWVPRRLETLQALYMDTDHFSSEAFSPFPTLIGETWNLVPVEIDPPAHAVYRTLLNPLFTPGRMRKLEDKVRDAARESIAAFKDSGECEFMGDFAFQFPIVVFLDLMGLPHDRMEQFMEWEFMLLHSLDIEEVAKGTRLVVDYLRDEIEDRRNNPTDDLISFAVTATIEGRKLNDDELIGLCFNLFIGGLDTVSTNIAWQIRHLAEHPQDQRRLREDPSLIPAAVEEMYRRYAAVTTFRTCVKQTEVDGVTIMPGDKIAMPTTLANTDPGAWDRPFNVDFDRGPRHITFAYGIHRCIGAPLARRESVIAIEELLAAVPEFRIAEGEELITELGPILQPKNLPLVWGDRRTRLTAATAKPQDVAAAQLQGERIGSSIEDVLAFLAAKLSTMEPFGKVIEMRLDDHQIFLDGTVNPPALAGSDEKNADVSVRAGLKNFVAILNKEMSPQMAMIKGKIKVRGDIMSVMALTKLL
;
A
#
# COMPACT_ATOMS: atom_id res chain seq x y z
N MET A 1 0.77 21.10 2.76
CA MET A 1 0.96 21.19 4.23
C MET A 1 -0.41 21.47 4.82
N SER A 2 -1.19 20.44 5.09
CA SER A 2 -2.48 20.54 5.79
C SER A 2 -2.24 20.27 7.27
N ASP A 3 -2.82 21.11 8.13
CA ASP A 3 -2.80 20.99 9.59
C ASP A 3 -3.49 19.68 10.04
N THR A 4 -2.70 18.63 10.18
CA THR A 4 -2.98 17.50 11.09
C THR A 4 -1.77 17.34 12.00
N ALA A 5 -1.44 18.40 12.75
CA ALA A 5 -0.58 18.26 13.91
C ALA A 5 -1.38 17.53 14.99
N GLY A 6 -1.29 16.20 15.00
CA GLY A 6 -1.76 15.39 16.12
C GLY A 6 -1.17 15.94 17.42
N VAL A 7 -1.99 16.02 18.46
CA VAL A 7 -1.58 16.49 19.78
C VAL A 7 -0.39 15.63 20.23
N ILE A 8 0.81 16.21 20.28
CA ILE A 8 1.99 15.54 20.82
C ILE A 8 1.70 15.29 22.29
N ALA A 9 1.56 14.03 22.68
CA ALA A 9 1.37 13.67 24.08
C ALA A 9 2.58 14.16 24.90
N ASP A 10 2.34 14.71 26.09
CA ASP A 10 3.42 15.10 26.99
C ASP A 10 4.33 13.89 27.25
N THR A 11 5.64 14.10 27.10
CA THR A 11 6.62 13.03 27.32
C THR A 11 6.55 12.57 28.78
N PRO A 12 6.33 11.27 29.06
CA PRO A 12 6.25 10.77 30.43
C PRO A 12 7.53 11.03 31.23
N ALA A 13 7.40 11.30 32.52
CA ALA A 13 8.54 11.69 33.38
C ALA A 13 9.65 10.63 33.49
N HIS A 14 9.36 9.35 33.20
CA HIS A 14 10.35 8.28 33.21
C HIS A 14 11.17 8.20 31.92
N VAL A 15 10.77 8.90 30.86
CA VAL A 15 11.46 8.91 29.56
C VAL A 15 12.58 9.95 29.60
N PRO A 16 13.87 9.55 29.45
CA PRO A 16 14.96 10.51 29.39
C PRO A 16 14.85 11.40 28.14
N GLU A 17 14.94 12.72 28.33
CA GLU A 17 14.77 13.73 27.27
C GLU A 17 15.67 13.48 26.04
N HIS A 18 16.93 13.06 26.25
CA HIS A 18 17.88 12.78 25.17
C HIS A 18 17.51 11.58 24.28
N LEU A 19 16.55 10.74 24.70
CA LEU A 19 16.03 9.61 23.93
C LEU A 19 14.78 9.95 23.12
N VAL A 20 14.14 11.10 23.39
CA VAL A 20 12.91 11.53 22.71
C VAL A 20 13.23 11.91 21.25
N ARG A 21 12.37 11.50 20.32
CA ARG A 21 12.43 11.82 18.89
C ARG A 21 11.04 12.21 18.40
N GLU A 22 10.89 13.46 18.01
CA GLU A 22 9.67 14.00 17.40
C GLU A 22 9.65 13.83 15.87
N ASP A 23 10.83 13.60 15.29
CA ASP A 23 11.09 13.54 13.85
C ASP A 23 11.18 12.11 13.30
N TYR A 24 10.68 11.13 14.05
CA TYR A 24 10.69 9.73 13.59
C TYR A 24 9.80 9.59 12.34
N PRO A 25 10.34 9.09 11.20
CA PRO A 25 9.70 9.27 9.90
C PRO A 25 8.59 8.24 9.62
N PHE A 26 8.54 7.14 10.36
CA PHE A 26 7.52 6.11 10.14
C PHE A 26 6.28 6.46 10.97
N ILE A 27 5.28 7.01 10.29
CA ILE A 27 4.03 7.50 10.88
C ILE A 27 2.90 7.08 9.94
N MET A 28 1.80 6.60 10.51
CA MET A 28 0.60 6.26 9.73
C MET A 28 0.13 7.47 8.92
N GLY A 29 -0.14 7.27 7.62
CA GLY A 29 -0.56 8.32 6.70
C GLY A 29 0.56 9.19 6.12
N ALA A 30 1.78 9.11 6.65
CA ALA A 30 2.92 9.79 6.05
C ALA A 30 3.36 9.08 4.76
N GLN A 31 3.81 9.86 3.79
CA GLN A 31 4.26 9.37 2.49
C GLN A 31 5.59 10.01 2.08
N THR A 32 6.33 9.33 1.21
CA THR A 32 7.57 9.83 0.61
C THR A 32 7.67 9.45 -0.85
N SER A 33 8.26 10.32 -1.67
CA SER A 33 8.65 9.99 -3.04
C SER A 33 10.07 9.40 -3.16
N ARG A 34 10.84 9.44 -2.07
CA ARG A 34 12.17 8.83 -1.97
C ARG A 34 12.09 7.40 -1.47
N ASN A 35 12.98 6.53 -1.95
CA ASN A 35 13.13 5.17 -1.43
C ASN A 35 13.55 5.20 0.07
N PRO A 36 12.65 4.88 1.03
CA PRO A 36 12.96 5.00 2.45
C PRO A 36 14.07 4.04 2.88
N PHE A 37 14.20 2.88 2.22
CA PHE A 37 15.23 1.90 2.51
C PHE A 37 16.64 2.40 2.19
N SER A 38 16.80 3.37 1.30
CA SER A 38 18.11 3.97 0.97
C SER A 38 18.29 5.38 1.55
N THR A 39 17.20 6.12 1.81
CA THR A 39 17.31 7.53 2.24
C THR A 39 16.96 7.80 3.70
N MET A 40 16.15 6.94 4.34
CA MET A 40 15.66 7.17 5.72
C MET A 40 16.23 6.12 6.68
N VAL A 41 16.08 4.83 6.35
CA VAL A 41 16.51 3.71 7.19
C VAL A 41 17.98 3.82 7.63
N PRO A 42 18.95 4.20 6.78
CA PRO A 42 20.34 4.35 7.23
C PRO A 42 20.52 5.41 8.33
N ALA A 43 19.84 6.55 8.23
CA ALA A 43 19.91 7.62 9.23
C ALA A 43 19.28 7.20 10.56
N LEU A 44 18.28 6.30 10.53
CA LEU A 44 17.67 5.75 11.73
C LEU A 44 18.61 4.88 12.56
N HIS A 45 19.79 4.52 12.08
CA HIS A 45 20.79 3.81 12.89
C HIS A 45 21.69 4.71 13.73
N GLU A 46 21.61 6.03 13.54
CA GLU A 46 22.45 7.01 14.24
C GLU A 46 21.97 7.28 15.68
N GLY A 47 22.86 7.22 16.67
CA GLY A 47 22.57 7.51 18.08
C GLY A 47 22.27 6.27 18.94
N PRO A 48 21.48 6.41 20.05
CA PRO A 48 21.29 5.36 21.07
C PRO A 48 20.55 4.10 20.58
N GLY A 49 20.83 2.93 21.13
CA GLY A 49 20.18 1.67 20.70
C GLY A 49 18.65 1.64 20.85
N LEU A 50 18.13 2.47 21.74
CA LEU A 50 16.71 2.63 22.03
C LEU A 50 16.36 4.13 21.97
N ILE A 51 15.23 4.47 21.36
CA ILE A 51 14.68 5.85 21.31
C ILE A 51 13.20 5.84 21.70
N TYR A 52 12.64 7.00 22.02
CA TYR A 52 11.23 7.20 22.29
C TYR A 52 10.62 8.10 21.22
N SER A 53 9.79 7.52 20.33
CA SER A 53 9.07 8.28 19.31
C SER A 53 7.73 8.76 19.87
N THR A 54 7.36 10.01 19.57
CA THR A 54 6.14 10.60 20.12
C THR A 54 4.85 10.21 19.38
N ASN A 55 4.95 9.55 18.21
CA ASN A 55 3.80 9.37 17.31
C ASN A 55 3.86 8.10 16.41
N PHE A 56 4.56 7.05 16.82
CA PHE A 56 4.75 5.86 15.97
C PHE A 56 3.72 4.74 16.19
N TYR A 57 3.13 4.63 17.38
CA TYR A 57 2.18 3.55 17.67
C TYR A 57 0.78 3.87 17.10
N PRO A 58 -0.02 2.87 16.67
CA PRO A 58 -1.38 3.06 16.18
C PRO A 58 -2.21 4.02 17.05
N GLY A 59 -2.96 4.92 16.40
CA GLY A 59 -3.69 5.99 17.09
C GLY A 59 -2.83 7.17 17.52
N PHE A 60 -1.69 7.39 16.85
CA PHE A 60 -0.73 8.49 17.13
C PHE A 60 -0.19 8.47 18.57
N GLN A 61 -0.01 7.27 19.12
CA GLN A 61 0.51 7.09 20.47
C GLN A 61 2.05 7.06 20.45
N PRO A 62 2.71 7.53 21.52
CA PRO A 62 4.16 7.43 21.63
C PRO A 62 4.58 5.98 21.90
N ALA A 63 5.79 5.61 21.46
CA ALA A 63 6.36 4.29 21.69
C ALA A 63 7.89 4.30 21.77
N TRP A 64 8.42 3.36 22.55
CA TRP A 64 9.83 2.98 22.49
C TRP A 64 10.12 2.25 21.17
N VAL A 65 11.25 2.60 20.56
CA VAL A 65 11.71 2.03 19.29
C VAL A 65 13.12 1.46 19.47
N PRO A 66 13.27 0.13 19.66
CA PRO A 66 14.56 -0.51 19.63
C PRO A 66 15.13 -0.48 18.20
N ARG A 67 16.45 -0.33 18.09
CA ARG A 67 17.15 -0.14 16.80
C ARG A 67 18.22 -1.18 16.53
N ARG A 68 18.50 -2.05 17.51
CA ARG A 68 19.50 -3.12 17.43
C ARG A 68 18.86 -4.49 17.36
N LEU A 69 19.42 -5.37 16.54
CA LEU A 69 18.87 -6.72 16.34
C LEU A 69 18.73 -7.48 17.67
N GLU A 70 19.76 -7.43 18.50
CA GLU A 70 19.79 -8.13 19.79
C GLU A 70 18.68 -7.64 20.73
N THR A 71 18.49 -6.31 20.85
CA THR A 71 17.41 -5.72 21.64
C THR A 71 16.03 -6.15 21.14
N LEU A 72 15.78 -6.10 19.81
CA LEU A 72 14.52 -6.60 19.25
C LEU A 72 14.30 -8.08 19.57
N GLN A 73 15.32 -8.92 19.41
CA GLN A 73 15.22 -10.36 19.70
C GLN A 73 14.92 -10.63 21.17
N ALA A 74 15.55 -9.90 22.09
CA ALA A 74 15.26 -10.01 23.53
C ALA A 74 13.81 -9.62 23.84
N LEU A 75 13.32 -8.50 23.29
CA LEU A 75 11.94 -8.05 23.45
C LEU A 75 10.92 -9.06 22.91
N TYR A 76 11.19 -9.67 21.75
CA TYR A 76 10.32 -10.73 21.19
C TYR A 76 10.25 -11.98 22.05
N MET A 77 11.29 -12.27 22.84
CA MET A 77 11.39 -13.46 23.68
C MET A 77 10.84 -13.24 25.10
N ASP A 78 10.82 -12.00 25.58
CA ASP A 78 10.37 -11.64 26.92
C ASP A 78 8.86 -11.35 26.97
N THR A 79 8.08 -12.43 26.88
CA THR A 79 6.61 -12.36 26.96
C THR A 79 6.09 -12.11 28.37
N ASP A 80 6.95 -12.15 29.39
CA ASP A 80 6.56 -11.88 30.78
C ASP A 80 6.43 -10.36 31.02
N HIS A 81 7.19 -9.55 30.29
CA HIS A 81 7.15 -8.09 30.39
C HIS A 81 6.50 -7.44 29.17
N PHE A 82 6.60 -8.04 27.97
CA PHE A 82 6.10 -7.45 26.73
C PHE A 82 4.98 -8.28 26.13
N SER A 83 3.75 -7.84 26.41
CA SER A 83 2.51 -8.47 25.96
C SER A 83 2.18 -8.13 24.51
N SER A 84 1.63 -9.11 23.81
CA SER A 84 1.02 -8.95 22.48
C SER A 84 -0.49 -8.68 22.53
N GLU A 85 -1.11 -8.65 23.70
CA GLU A 85 -2.57 -8.53 23.81
C GLU A 85 -3.08 -7.16 23.34
N ALA A 86 -4.23 -7.19 22.65
CA ALA A 86 -5.05 -6.03 22.30
C ALA A 86 -4.26 -4.84 21.69
N PHE A 87 -3.30 -5.12 20.82
CA PHE A 87 -2.55 -4.05 20.15
C PHE A 87 -3.34 -3.44 18.99
N SER A 88 -4.29 -4.18 18.41
CA SER A 88 -5.12 -3.73 17.29
C SER A 88 -6.47 -3.17 17.76
N PRO A 89 -7.00 -2.13 17.10
CA PRO A 89 -8.24 -1.47 17.55
C PRO A 89 -9.52 -2.13 17.03
N PHE A 90 -9.44 -3.02 16.03
CA PHE A 90 -10.58 -3.46 15.22
C PHE A 90 -11.82 -3.93 16.03
N PRO A 91 -11.70 -4.89 16.98
CA PRO A 91 -12.86 -5.37 17.73
C PRO A 91 -13.51 -4.23 18.54
N THR A 92 -12.69 -3.42 19.21
CA THR A 92 -13.17 -2.34 20.08
C THR A 92 -13.87 -1.23 19.31
N LEU A 93 -13.45 -0.94 18.07
CA LEU A 93 -14.07 0.05 17.19
C LEU A 93 -15.52 -0.32 16.80
N ILE A 94 -15.86 -1.60 16.89
CA ILE A 94 -17.21 -2.10 16.59
C ILE A 94 -17.97 -2.54 17.85
N GLY A 95 -17.42 -2.28 19.04
CA GLY A 95 -18.04 -2.62 20.32
C GLY A 95 -17.93 -4.09 20.70
N GLU A 96 -16.95 -4.81 20.16
CA GLU A 96 -16.72 -6.24 20.40
C GLU A 96 -15.39 -6.49 21.16
N THR A 97 -15.18 -7.73 21.62
CA THR A 97 -14.09 -8.07 22.56
C THR A 97 -13.31 -9.34 22.19
N TRP A 98 -13.44 -9.82 20.95
CA TRP A 98 -12.60 -10.92 20.45
C TRP A 98 -11.17 -10.44 20.20
N ASN A 99 -10.20 -11.36 20.23
CA ASN A 99 -8.79 -11.07 19.98
C ASN A 99 -8.36 -11.66 18.64
N LEU A 100 -7.37 -11.07 17.98
CA LEU A 100 -6.78 -11.63 16.76
C LEU A 100 -5.92 -12.85 17.14
N VAL A 101 -6.49 -14.04 17.00
CA VAL A 101 -5.82 -15.29 17.37
C VAL A 101 -4.90 -15.77 16.24
N PRO A 102 -3.64 -16.16 16.53
CA PRO A 102 -2.96 -16.15 17.82
C PRO A 102 -2.08 -14.91 18.06
N VAL A 103 -2.11 -13.90 17.18
CA VAL A 103 -1.13 -12.80 17.21
C VAL A 103 -1.27 -11.90 18.45
N GLU A 104 -2.47 -11.82 19.04
CA GLU A 104 -2.77 -11.06 20.26
C GLU A 104 -2.93 -11.95 21.51
N ILE A 105 -2.34 -13.15 21.50
CA ILE A 105 -2.45 -14.09 22.63
C ILE A 105 -1.07 -14.35 23.20
N ASP A 106 -0.88 -14.15 24.50
CA ASP A 106 0.38 -14.44 25.19
C ASP A 106 0.47 -15.90 25.69
N PRO A 107 1.66 -16.38 26.09
CA PRO A 107 1.82 -17.66 26.76
C PRO A 107 1.03 -17.78 28.07
N PRO A 108 0.58 -18.99 28.44
CA PRO A 108 0.76 -20.25 27.72
C PRO A 108 -0.28 -20.48 26.61
N ALA A 109 -1.37 -19.71 26.58
CA ALA A 109 -2.51 -19.93 25.69
C ALA A 109 -2.14 -19.85 24.21
N HIS A 110 -1.18 -18.99 23.85
CA HIS A 110 -0.65 -18.86 22.49
C HIS A 110 -0.29 -20.22 21.85
N ALA A 111 0.38 -21.09 22.62
CA ALA A 111 0.91 -22.35 22.11
C ALA A 111 -0.20 -23.30 21.64
N VAL A 112 -1.39 -23.23 22.25
CA VAL A 112 -2.56 -24.05 21.91
C VAL A 112 -3.01 -23.73 20.49
N TYR A 113 -3.26 -22.44 20.21
CA TYR A 113 -3.67 -21.98 18.88
C TYR A 113 -2.57 -22.17 17.83
N ARG A 114 -1.31 -21.95 18.21
CA ARG A 114 -0.20 -22.15 17.27
C ARG A 114 -0.04 -23.61 16.86
N THR A 115 -0.20 -24.53 17.80
CA THR A 115 -0.16 -25.97 17.53
C THR A 115 -1.27 -26.38 16.58
N LEU A 116 -2.45 -25.79 16.71
CA LEU A 116 -3.56 -26.03 15.79
C LEU A 116 -3.23 -25.60 14.35
N LEU A 117 -2.64 -24.41 14.17
CA LEU A 117 -2.45 -23.83 12.84
C LEU A 117 -1.18 -24.30 12.11
N ASN A 118 -0.13 -24.68 12.84
CA ASN A 118 1.16 -25.12 12.26
C ASN A 118 1.04 -26.17 11.12
N PRO A 119 0.18 -27.21 11.21
CA PRO A 119 0.04 -28.21 10.16
C PRO A 119 -0.38 -27.65 8.80
N LEU A 120 -1.15 -26.54 8.77
CA LEU A 120 -1.63 -25.91 7.54
C LEU A 120 -0.49 -25.29 6.72
N PHE A 121 0.57 -24.83 7.38
CA PHE A 121 1.70 -24.11 6.76
C PHE A 121 2.96 -24.98 6.65
N THR A 122 2.81 -26.31 6.74
CA THR A 122 3.93 -27.23 6.58
C THR A 122 4.48 -27.19 5.14
N PRO A 123 5.79 -27.42 4.93
CA PRO A 123 6.37 -27.46 3.58
C PRO A 123 5.63 -28.41 2.62
N GLY A 124 5.09 -29.52 3.13
CA GLY A 124 4.30 -30.46 2.36
C GLY A 124 2.96 -29.89 1.88
N ARG A 125 2.25 -29.12 2.71
CA ARG A 125 1.04 -28.41 2.31
C ARG A 125 1.35 -27.29 1.32
N MET A 126 2.40 -26.51 1.56
CA MET A 126 2.81 -25.44 0.65
C MET A 126 3.17 -25.96 -0.74
N ARG A 127 3.82 -27.13 -0.85
CA ARG A 127 4.08 -27.78 -2.15
C ARG A 127 2.81 -28.13 -2.93
N LYS A 128 1.70 -28.44 -2.25
CA LYS A 128 0.43 -28.74 -2.92
C LYS A 128 -0.25 -27.50 -3.50
N LEU A 129 0.12 -26.31 -3.02
CA LEU A 129 -0.36 -25.03 -3.55
C LEU A 129 0.50 -24.54 -4.71
N GLU A 130 1.67 -25.14 -4.95
CA GLU A 130 2.68 -24.61 -5.86
C GLU A 130 2.17 -24.40 -7.29
N ASP A 131 1.47 -25.39 -7.86
CA ASP A 131 0.92 -25.27 -9.21
C ASP A 131 -0.13 -24.15 -9.29
N LYS A 132 -1.03 -24.07 -8.30
CA LYS A 132 -2.05 -23.01 -8.25
C LYS A 132 -1.46 -21.61 -8.12
N VAL A 133 -0.46 -21.45 -7.24
CA VAL A 133 0.25 -20.17 -7.06
C VAL A 133 0.96 -19.79 -8.36
N ARG A 134 1.58 -20.76 -9.04
CA ARG A 134 2.25 -20.52 -10.32
C ARG A 134 1.29 -20.14 -11.43
N ASP A 135 0.12 -20.78 -11.49
CA ASP A 135 -0.92 -20.46 -12.45
C ASP A 135 -1.48 -19.04 -12.21
N ALA A 136 -1.75 -18.67 -10.95
CA ALA A 136 -2.18 -17.31 -10.60
C ALA A 136 -1.14 -16.23 -11.01
N ALA A 137 0.15 -16.51 -10.79
CA ALA A 137 1.22 -15.61 -11.22
C ALA A 137 1.25 -15.47 -12.75
N ARG A 138 1.16 -16.58 -13.48
CA ARG A 138 1.16 -16.59 -14.95
C ARG A 138 -0.04 -15.88 -15.55
N GLU A 139 -1.23 -16.09 -14.99
CA GLU A 139 -2.46 -15.43 -15.43
C GLU A 139 -2.35 -13.91 -15.23
N SER A 140 -1.87 -13.47 -14.06
CA SER A 140 -1.64 -12.05 -13.78
C SER A 140 -0.62 -11.44 -14.74
N ILE A 141 0.52 -12.12 -14.99
CA ILE A 141 1.56 -11.66 -15.90
C ILE A 141 1.08 -11.65 -17.36
N ALA A 142 0.24 -12.60 -17.77
CA ALA A 142 -0.28 -12.66 -19.13
C ALA A 142 -1.10 -11.42 -19.52
N ALA A 143 -1.71 -10.74 -18.56
CA ALA A 143 -2.48 -9.52 -18.79
C ALA A 143 -1.61 -8.34 -19.30
N PHE A 144 -0.32 -8.30 -18.93
CA PHE A 144 0.54 -7.16 -19.27
C PHE A 144 1.84 -7.50 -20.01
N LYS A 145 2.34 -8.75 -20.02
CA LYS A 145 3.69 -9.06 -20.54
C LYS A 145 3.99 -8.51 -21.96
N ASP A 146 2.98 -8.44 -22.83
CA ASP A 146 3.09 -8.01 -24.23
C ASP A 146 2.85 -6.49 -24.43
N SER A 147 2.47 -5.75 -23.38
CA SER A 147 2.18 -4.30 -23.47
C SER A 147 3.46 -3.45 -23.53
N GLY A 148 4.58 -3.95 -22.98
CA GLY A 148 5.80 -3.16 -22.77
C GLY A 148 5.80 -2.31 -21.49
N GLU A 149 4.73 -2.32 -20.70
CA GLU A 149 4.57 -1.53 -19.47
C GLU A 149 3.50 -2.09 -18.51
N CYS A 150 3.64 -1.85 -17.20
CA CYS A 150 2.57 -2.09 -16.23
C CYS A 150 2.67 -1.12 -15.04
N GLU A 151 1.56 -0.89 -14.35
CA GLU A 151 1.56 -0.37 -12.99
C GLU A 151 1.63 -1.57 -12.05
N PHE A 152 2.84 -1.94 -11.63
CA PHE A 152 3.08 -3.26 -11.02
C PHE A 152 2.32 -3.48 -9.70
N MET A 153 1.98 -2.42 -8.96
CA MET A 153 1.20 -2.56 -7.72
C MET A 153 -0.20 -3.09 -8.02
N GLY A 154 -0.95 -2.37 -8.86
CA GLY A 154 -2.32 -2.71 -9.25
C GLY A 154 -2.40 -3.92 -10.19
N ASP A 155 -1.49 -4.02 -11.16
CA ASP A 155 -1.55 -5.06 -12.20
C ASP A 155 -1.02 -6.43 -11.73
N PHE A 156 -0.26 -6.49 -10.63
CA PHE A 156 0.31 -7.75 -10.13
C PHE A 156 0.39 -7.85 -8.62
N ALA A 157 1.05 -6.90 -7.94
CA ALA A 157 1.46 -7.07 -6.55
C ALA A 157 0.28 -7.26 -5.60
N PHE A 158 -0.83 -6.54 -5.81
CA PHE A 158 -2.07 -6.76 -5.06
C PHE A 158 -2.86 -7.97 -5.58
N GLN A 159 -2.96 -8.17 -6.90
CA GLN A 159 -3.81 -9.23 -7.45
C GLN A 159 -3.30 -10.64 -7.09
N PHE A 160 -2.01 -10.90 -7.31
CA PHE A 160 -1.46 -12.24 -7.26
C PHE A 160 -1.54 -12.90 -5.86
N PRO A 161 -1.04 -12.27 -4.77
CA PRO A 161 -1.10 -12.89 -3.44
C PRO A 161 -2.54 -12.99 -2.92
N ILE A 162 -3.41 -12.04 -3.29
CA ILE A 162 -4.80 -12.06 -2.86
C ILE A 162 -5.55 -13.27 -3.44
N VAL A 163 -5.32 -13.64 -4.72
CA VAL A 163 -5.88 -14.88 -5.29
C VAL A 163 -5.51 -16.09 -4.42
N VAL A 164 -4.24 -16.20 -4.05
CA VAL A 164 -3.73 -17.32 -3.25
C VAL A 164 -4.36 -17.34 -1.85
N PHE A 165 -4.52 -16.17 -1.24
CA PHE A 165 -5.20 -16.02 0.04
C PHE A 165 -6.68 -16.42 -0.03
N LEU A 166 -7.41 -15.98 -1.05
CA LEU A 166 -8.83 -16.33 -1.23
C LEU A 166 -8.99 -17.85 -1.40
N ASP A 167 -8.11 -18.49 -2.17
CA ASP A 167 -8.05 -19.95 -2.30
C ASP A 167 -7.80 -20.67 -0.97
N LEU A 168 -6.90 -20.14 -0.15
CA LEU A 168 -6.58 -20.71 1.17
C LEU A 168 -7.77 -20.63 2.12
N MET A 169 -8.48 -19.50 2.12
CA MET A 169 -9.66 -19.27 2.96
C MET A 169 -10.93 -19.92 2.41
N GLY A 170 -10.94 -20.32 1.13
CA GLY A 170 -12.14 -20.85 0.47
C GLY A 170 -13.15 -19.75 0.14
N LEU A 171 -12.67 -18.54 -0.15
CA LEU A 171 -13.45 -17.35 -0.49
C LEU A 171 -13.53 -17.14 -2.01
N PRO A 172 -14.58 -16.47 -2.50
CA PRO A 172 -14.81 -16.35 -3.94
C PRO A 172 -13.94 -15.27 -4.60
N HIS A 173 -13.38 -15.58 -5.78
CA HIS A 173 -12.48 -14.67 -6.50
C HIS A 173 -13.19 -13.48 -7.17
N ASP A 174 -14.46 -13.63 -7.52
CA ASP A 174 -15.27 -12.57 -8.17
C ASP A 174 -15.56 -11.37 -7.24
N ARG A 175 -15.25 -11.50 -5.95
CA ARG A 175 -15.35 -10.43 -4.94
C ARG A 175 -14.01 -9.80 -4.56
N MET A 176 -12.93 -10.10 -5.30
CA MET A 176 -11.60 -9.59 -5.00
C MET A 176 -11.54 -8.07 -4.83
N GLU A 177 -12.16 -7.31 -5.75
CA GLU A 177 -12.21 -5.85 -5.67
C GLU A 177 -12.83 -5.36 -4.36
N GLN A 178 -13.90 -6.03 -3.92
CA GLN A 178 -14.56 -5.71 -2.67
C GLN A 178 -13.71 -6.04 -1.45
N PHE A 179 -12.98 -7.16 -1.47
CA PHE A 179 -12.05 -7.48 -0.38
C PHE A 179 -10.88 -6.50 -0.30
N MET A 180 -10.37 -6.03 -1.43
CA MET A 180 -9.36 -4.97 -1.48
C MET A 180 -9.91 -3.63 -0.96
N GLU A 181 -11.14 -3.27 -1.33
CA GLU A 181 -11.79 -2.06 -0.79
C GLU A 181 -11.88 -2.11 0.74
N TRP A 182 -12.33 -3.24 1.29
CA TRP A 182 -12.44 -3.42 2.74
C TRP A 182 -11.10 -3.43 3.45
N GLU A 183 -10.09 -4.05 2.84
CA GLU A 183 -8.72 -4.02 3.34
C GLU A 183 -8.15 -2.60 3.37
N PHE A 184 -8.38 -1.82 2.32
CA PHE A 184 -7.92 -0.44 2.25
C PHE A 184 -8.55 0.42 3.35
N MET A 185 -9.87 0.25 3.57
CA MET A 185 -10.58 0.89 4.68
C MET A 185 -9.98 0.53 6.05
N LEU A 186 -9.51 -0.71 6.21
CA LEU A 186 -8.99 -1.24 7.47
C LEU A 186 -7.55 -0.81 7.77
N LEU A 187 -6.67 -0.88 6.76
CA LEU A 187 -5.21 -0.83 6.96
C LEU A 187 -4.59 0.49 6.49
N HIS A 188 -5.26 1.22 5.58
CA HIS A 188 -4.71 2.42 4.96
C HIS A 188 -5.50 3.71 5.25
N SER A 189 -6.71 3.61 5.81
CA SER A 189 -7.48 4.80 6.19
C SER A 189 -6.97 5.45 7.49
N LEU A 190 -7.01 6.79 7.51
CA LEU A 190 -6.81 7.59 8.71
C LEU A 190 -8.12 7.95 9.42
N ASP A 191 -9.26 7.67 8.77
CA ASP A 191 -10.59 7.91 9.34
C ASP A 191 -11.02 6.70 10.17
N ILE A 192 -11.08 6.89 11.48
CA ILE A 192 -11.48 5.84 12.44
C ILE A 192 -12.91 5.34 12.15
N GLU A 193 -13.81 6.19 11.65
CA GLU A 193 -15.17 5.76 11.29
C GLU A 193 -15.15 4.85 10.07
N GLU A 194 -14.27 5.11 9.11
CA GLU A 194 -14.05 4.26 7.94
C GLU A 194 -13.42 2.92 8.33
N VAL A 195 -12.40 2.92 9.20
CA VAL A 195 -11.81 1.69 9.75
C VAL A 195 -12.86 0.86 10.49
N ALA A 196 -13.70 1.49 11.32
CA ALA A 196 -14.78 0.81 12.02
C ALA A 196 -15.81 0.24 11.04
N LYS A 197 -16.16 0.97 9.98
CA LYS A 197 -17.06 0.48 8.92
C LYS A 197 -16.48 -0.72 8.18
N GLY A 198 -15.21 -0.66 7.76
CA GLY A 198 -14.52 -1.77 7.12
C GLY A 198 -14.46 -3.00 8.02
N THR A 199 -14.21 -2.80 9.31
CA THR A 199 -14.21 -3.87 10.32
C THR A 199 -15.57 -4.57 10.38
N ARG A 200 -16.68 -3.82 10.47
CA ARG A 200 -18.03 -4.42 10.48
C ARG A 200 -18.29 -5.23 9.21
N LEU A 201 -17.97 -4.67 8.04
CA LEU A 201 -18.19 -5.35 6.76
C LEU A 201 -17.45 -6.69 6.67
N VAL A 202 -16.19 -6.72 7.06
CA VAL A 202 -15.38 -7.95 7.07
C VAL A 202 -15.89 -8.92 8.13
N VAL A 203 -16.20 -8.44 9.34
CA VAL A 203 -16.69 -9.30 10.43
C VAL A 203 -18.02 -9.95 10.09
N ASP A 204 -18.98 -9.18 9.57
CA ASP A 204 -20.29 -9.69 9.15
C ASP A 204 -20.12 -10.75 8.05
N TYR A 205 -19.27 -10.48 7.06
CA TYR A 205 -18.99 -11.43 6.00
C TYR A 205 -18.34 -12.72 6.51
N LEU A 206 -17.32 -12.62 7.35
CA LEU A 206 -16.64 -13.78 7.92
C LEU A 206 -17.57 -14.61 8.82
N ARG A 207 -18.51 -13.98 9.53
CA ARG A 207 -19.54 -14.69 10.30
C ARG A 207 -20.45 -15.50 9.41
N ASP A 208 -20.88 -14.94 8.29
CA ASP A 208 -21.70 -15.65 7.31
C ASP A 208 -20.94 -16.86 6.72
N GLU A 209 -19.66 -16.70 6.38
CA GLU A 209 -18.81 -17.80 5.89
C GLU A 209 -18.56 -18.87 6.96
N ILE A 210 -18.35 -18.47 8.22
CA ILE A 210 -18.19 -19.40 9.35
C ILE A 210 -19.47 -20.23 9.53
N GLU A 211 -20.65 -19.60 9.48
CA GLU A 211 -21.93 -20.29 9.62
C GLU A 211 -22.24 -21.18 8.41
N ASP A 212 -21.93 -20.75 7.20
CA ASP A 212 -22.02 -21.61 6.02
C ASP A 212 -21.13 -22.85 6.19
N ARG A 213 -19.86 -22.70 6.61
CA ARG A 213 -18.92 -23.82 6.74
C ARG A 213 -19.23 -24.76 7.91
N ARG A 214 -20.03 -24.32 8.89
CA ARG A 214 -20.63 -25.21 9.91
C ARG A 214 -21.61 -26.19 9.30
N ASN A 215 -22.39 -25.73 8.34
CA ASN A 215 -23.45 -26.49 7.69
C ASN A 215 -22.94 -27.24 6.44
N ASN A 216 -21.97 -26.64 5.73
CA ASN A 216 -21.46 -27.04 4.42
C ASN A 216 -19.91 -27.00 4.41
N PRO A 217 -19.21 -27.86 5.17
CA PRO A 217 -17.75 -27.84 5.22
C PRO A 217 -17.11 -28.19 3.86
N THR A 218 -16.06 -27.48 3.48
CA THR A 218 -15.21 -27.82 2.32
C THR A 218 -13.73 -28.00 2.71
N ASP A 219 -12.81 -28.06 1.74
CA ASP A 219 -11.37 -28.28 1.99
C ASP A 219 -10.59 -26.95 2.05
N ASP A 220 -10.98 -26.07 2.97
CA ASP A 220 -10.40 -24.74 3.19
C ASP A 220 -10.12 -24.47 4.66
N LEU A 221 -9.47 -23.33 4.93
CA LEU A 221 -9.07 -22.95 6.27
C LEU A 221 -10.24 -22.67 7.21
N ILE A 222 -11.33 -22.05 6.73
CA ILE A 222 -12.50 -21.74 7.57
C ILE A 222 -13.16 -23.04 8.04
N SER A 223 -13.35 -24.00 7.13
CA SER A 223 -13.87 -25.34 7.42
C SER A 223 -12.97 -26.11 8.38
N PHE A 224 -11.65 -25.98 8.22
CA PHE A 224 -10.69 -26.51 9.20
C PHE A 224 -10.88 -25.88 10.58
N ALA A 225 -10.97 -24.56 10.67
CA ALA A 225 -11.11 -23.85 11.94
C ALA A 225 -12.43 -24.21 12.68
N VAL A 226 -13.53 -24.28 11.94
CA VAL A 226 -14.87 -24.63 12.47
C VAL A 226 -14.92 -26.07 13.03
N THR A 227 -14.18 -26.99 12.42
CA THR A 227 -14.15 -28.40 12.84
C THR A 227 -13.03 -28.72 13.81
N ALA A 228 -12.06 -27.81 13.98
CA ALA A 228 -10.92 -27.97 14.85
C ALA A 228 -11.30 -28.09 16.33
N THR A 229 -10.46 -28.82 17.06
CA THR A 229 -10.57 -28.96 18.51
C THR A 229 -9.28 -28.55 19.19
N ILE A 230 -9.39 -27.72 20.21
CA ILE A 230 -8.31 -27.33 21.12
C ILE A 230 -8.69 -27.80 22.53
N GLU A 231 -7.77 -28.47 23.21
CA GLU A 231 -7.95 -28.91 24.61
C GLU A 231 -9.28 -29.65 24.88
N GLY A 232 -9.74 -30.44 23.91
CA GLY A 232 -10.98 -31.24 24.02
C GLY A 232 -12.28 -30.49 23.73
N ARG A 233 -12.23 -29.22 23.32
CA ARG A 233 -13.40 -28.43 22.90
C ARG A 233 -13.23 -27.88 21.49
N LYS A 234 -14.33 -27.49 20.85
CA LYS A 234 -14.29 -26.69 19.62
C LYS A 234 -13.89 -25.24 19.94
N LEU A 235 -13.45 -24.52 18.91
CA LEU A 235 -13.31 -23.07 19.00
C LEU A 235 -14.69 -22.43 19.19
N ASN A 236 -14.76 -21.38 20.00
CA ASN A 236 -15.96 -20.57 20.14
C ASN A 236 -16.05 -19.51 19.03
N ASP A 237 -17.15 -18.76 18.99
CA ASP A 237 -17.42 -17.77 17.93
C ASP A 237 -16.35 -16.66 17.89
N ASP A 238 -15.94 -16.14 19.05
CA ASP A 238 -14.91 -15.11 19.19
C ASP A 238 -13.52 -15.59 18.74
N GLU A 239 -13.18 -16.85 19.02
CA GLU A 239 -11.93 -17.47 18.57
C GLU A 239 -11.94 -17.72 17.05
N LEU A 240 -13.08 -18.13 16.49
CA LEU A 240 -13.24 -18.34 15.06
C LEU A 240 -13.14 -17.03 14.28
N ILE A 241 -13.86 -15.98 14.71
CA ILE A 241 -13.80 -14.68 14.06
C ILE A 241 -12.41 -14.06 14.19
N GLY A 242 -11.81 -14.11 15.38
CA GLY A 242 -10.48 -13.58 15.62
C GLY A 242 -9.40 -14.26 14.77
N LEU A 243 -9.49 -15.58 14.60
CA LEU A 243 -8.60 -16.36 13.74
C LEU A 243 -8.78 -16.02 12.26
N CYS A 244 -10.03 -15.97 11.78
CA CYS A 244 -10.31 -15.68 10.36
C CYS A 244 -9.96 -14.22 10.01
N PHE A 245 -10.27 -13.27 10.89
CA PHE A 245 -9.96 -11.86 10.71
C PHE A 245 -8.46 -11.60 10.70
N ASN A 246 -7.70 -12.23 11.61
CA ASN A 246 -6.24 -12.14 11.64
C ASN A 246 -5.61 -12.62 10.32
N LEU A 247 -6.11 -13.72 9.75
CA LEU A 247 -5.63 -14.22 8.46
C LEU A 247 -6.05 -13.31 7.31
N PHE A 248 -7.25 -12.72 7.37
CA PHE A 248 -7.71 -11.74 6.37
C PHE A 248 -6.76 -10.55 6.28
N ILE A 249 -6.49 -9.85 7.39
CA ILE A 249 -5.59 -8.70 7.35
C ILE A 249 -4.13 -9.11 7.03
N GLY A 250 -3.69 -10.27 7.50
CA GLY A 250 -2.32 -10.74 7.28
C GLY A 250 -2.05 -11.17 5.84
N GLY A 251 -3.06 -11.71 5.15
CA GLY A 251 -2.96 -12.32 3.83
C GLY A 251 -3.01 -11.34 2.65
N LEU A 252 -3.52 -10.12 2.85
CA LEU A 252 -3.81 -9.21 1.74
C LEU A 252 -2.68 -8.20 1.45
N ASP A 253 -2.00 -7.70 2.49
CA ASP A 253 -1.09 -6.55 2.33
C ASP A 253 0.41 -6.93 2.32
N THR A 254 0.80 -7.84 3.22
CA THR A 254 2.22 -8.04 3.56
C THR A 254 3.07 -8.64 2.45
N VAL A 255 2.51 -9.60 1.69
CA VAL A 255 3.23 -10.26 0.58
C VAL A 255 3.31 -9.32 -0.61
N SER A 256 2.21 -8.64 -0.94
CA SER A 256 2.09 -7.60 -1.97
C SER A 256 3.18 -6.54 -1.80
N THR A 257 3.33 -6.02 -0.59
CA THR A 257 4.38 -5.06 -0.23
C THR A 257 5.79 -5.60 -0.45
N ASN A 258 6.09 -6.83 0.00
CA ASN A 258 7.44 -7.38 -0.13
C ASN A 258 7.81 -7.70 -1.58
N ILE A 259 6.87 -8.25 -2.37
CA ILE A 259 7.09 -8.50 -3.80
C ILE A 259 7.35 -7.17 -4.52
N ALA A 260 6.60 -6.11 -4.20
CA ALA A 260 6.83 -4.79 -4.77
C ALA A 260 8.24 -4.26 -4.48
N TRP A 261 8.77 -4.41 -3.25
CA TRP A 261 10.14 -4.03 -2.93
C TRP A 261 11.19 -4.87 -3.66
N GLN A 262 10.96 -6.18 -3.77
CA GLN A 262 11.84 -7.09 -4.51
C GLN A 262 11.90 -6.72 -6.00
N ILE A 263 10.75 -6.46 -6.62
CA ILE A 263 10.69 -6.06 -8.03
C ILE A 263 11.23 -4.66 -8.25
N ARG A 264 11.01 -3.72 -7.32
CA ARG A 264 11.66 -2.41 -7.35
C ARG A 264 13.19 -2.55 -7.31
N HIS A 265 13.73 -3.40 -6.43
CA HIS A 265 15.16 -3.68 -6.39
C HIS A 265 15.66 -4.15 -7.75
N LEU A 266 15.01 -5.16 -8.34
CA LEU A 266 15.38 -5.68 -9.65
C LEU A 266 15.29 -4.61 -10.74
N ALA A 267 14.26 -3.77 -10.74
CA ALA A 267 14.10 -2.67 -11.69
C ALA A 267 15.18 -1.58 -11.55
N GLU A 268 15.70 -1.35 -10.34
CA GLU A 268 16.81 -0.43 -10.04
C GLU A 268 18.19 -1.09 -10.28
N HIS A 269 18.27 -2.42 -10.35
CA HIS A 269 19.52 -3.20 -10.43
C HIS A 269 19.49 -4.24 -11.59
N PRO A 270 19.61 -3.82 -12.85
CA PRO A 270 19.52 -4.72 -14.01
C PRO A 270 20.55 -5.87 -14.02
N GLN A 271 21.70 -5.70 -13.38
CA GLN A 271 22.68 -6.77 -13.22
C GLN A 271 22.15 -7.94 -12.38
N ASP A 272 21.31 -7.67 -11.39
CA ASP A 272 20.73 -8.69 -10.54
C ASP A 272 19.60 -9.41 -11.28
N GLN A 273 18.82 -8.71 -12.12
CA GLN A 273 17.91 -9.35 -13.08
C GLN A 273 18.65 -10.32 -14.01
N ARG A 274 19.76 -9.90 -14.62
CA ARG A 274 20.53 -10.76 -15.52
C ARG A 274 21.11 -11.97 -14.80
N ARG A 275 21.69 -11.77 -13.60
CA ARG A 275 22.22 -12.86 -12.78
C ARG A 275 21.15 -13.91 -12.46
N LEU A 276 19.94 -13.49 -12.09
CA LEU A 276 18.82 -14.40 -11.78
C LEU A 276 18.23 -15.08 -13.03
N ARG A 277 18.29 -14.45 -14.20
CA ARG A 277 17.87 -15.10 -15.47
C ARG A 277 18.89 -16.11 -15.96
N GLU A 278 20.18 -15.83 -15.77
CA GLU A 278 21.28 -16.74 -16.13
C GLU A 278 21.30 -17.97 -15.21
N ASP A 279 21.02 -17.79 -13.92
CA ASP A 279 20.91 -18.87 -12.94
C ASP A 279 19.66 -18.71 -12.04
N PRO A 280 18.49 -19.20 -12.48
CA PRO A 280 17.27 -19.17 -11.69
C PRO A 280 17.35 -19.91 -10.35
N SER A 281 18.34 -20.80 -10.17
CA SER A 281 18.52 -21.51 -8.90
C SER A 281 18.94 -20.58 -7.75
N LEU A 282 19.38 -19.35 -8.07
CA LEU A 282 19.70 -18.30 -7.10
C LEU A 282 18.47 -17.58 -6.54
N ILE A 283 17.31 -17.66 -7.20
CA ILE A 283 16.10 -16.90 -6.82
C ILE A 283 15.69 -17.14 -5.36
N PRO A 284 15.67 -18.38 -4.82
CA PRO A 284 15.36 -18.58 -3.41
C PRO A 284 16.30 -17.85 -2.45
N ALA A 285 17.61 -17.82 -2.73
CA ALA A 285 18.58 -17.10 -1.90
C ALA A 285 18.43 -15.59 -2.04
N ALA A 286 18.16 -15.11 -3.26
CA ALA A 286 17.89 -13.70 -3.53
C ALA A 286 16.64 -13.19 -2.82
N VAL A 287 15.57 -13.99 -2.79
CA VAL A 287 14.34 -13.68 -2.04
C VAL A 287 14.63 -13.50 -0.55
N GLU A 288 15.40 -14.39 0.08
CA GLU A 288 15.74 -14.25 1.51
C GLU A 288 16.58 -12.99 1.78
N GLU A 289 17.56 -12.68 0.92
CA GLU A 289 18.36 -11.46 1.08
C GLU A 289 17.53 -10.20 0.85
N MET A 290 16.61 -10.20 -0.12
CA MET A 290 15.70 -9.08 -0.34
C MET A 290 14.69 -8.94 0.79
N TYR A 291 14.19 -10.04 1.38
CA TYR A 291 13.39 -9.97 2.60
C TYR A 291 14.16 -9.32 3.74
N ARG A 292 15.45 -9.66 3.92
CA ARG A 292 16.30 -9.00 4.91
C ARG A 292 16.42 -7.51 4.59
N ARG A 293 16.82 -7.17 3.36
CA ARG A 293 17.11 -5.79 2.96
C ARG A 293 15.88 -4.88 2.99
N TYR A 294 14.72 -5.42 2.65
CA TYR A 294 13.46 -4.71 2.45
C TYR A 294 12.38 -5.13 3.46
N ALA A 295 12.80 -5.53 4.68
CA ALA A 295 11.87 -5.82 5.75
C ALA A 295 10.99 -4.59 6.05
N ALA A 296 9.70 -4.69 5.75
CA ALA A 296 8.80 -3.53 5.74
C ALA A 296 7.89 -3.41 6.97
N VAL A 297 7.87 -4.40 7.86
CA VAL A 297 6.87 -4.49 8.94
C VAL A 297 7.42 -4.02 10.28
N THR A 298 6.63 -3.22 10.98
CA THR A 298 6.75 -2.92 12.41
C THR A 298 5.71 -3.72 13.18
N THR A 299 6.14 -4.45 14.21
CA THR A 299 5.23 -5.12 15.14
C THR A 299 5.18 -4.39 16.47
N PHE A 300 4.17 -4.67 17.29
CA PHE A 300 3.90 -3.89 18.49
C PHE A 300 3.80 -4.77 19.75
N ARG A 301 4.21 -4.22 20.89
CA ARG A 301 4.00 -4.78 22.23
C ARG A 301 3.58 -3.71 23.21
N THR A 302 2.97 -4.14 24.31
CA THR A 302 2.75 -3.29 25.49
C THR A 302 3.57 -3.86 26.66
N CYS A 303 4.34 -2.99 27.33
CA CYS A 303 4.98 -3.35 28.58
C CYS A 303 3.88 -3.57 29.65
N VAL A 304 3.81 -4.75 30.25
CA VAL A 304 2.84 -5.08 31.31
C VAL A 304 3.46 -5.10 32.69
N LYS A 305 4.79 -5.12 32.76
CA LYS A 305 5.55 -5.14 34.02
C LYS A 305 6.83 -4.36 33.86
N GLN A 306 7.14 -3.52 34.85
CA GLN A 306 8.34 -2.69 34.83
C GLN A 306 9.60 -3.56 34.63
N THR A 307 10.46 -3.14 33.71
CA THR A 307 11.72 -3.80 33.39
C THR A 307 12.76 -2.78 32.90
N GLU A 308 13.98 -3.23 32.61
CA GLU A 308 15.05 -2.43 32.06
C GLU A 308 15.43 -2.95 30.67
N VAL A 309 15.54 -2.05 29.69
CA VAL A 309 15.98 -2.36 28.32
C VAL A 309 17.08 -1.37 27.95
N ASP A 310 18.26 -1.86 27.58
CA ASP A 310 19.42 -1.04 27.21
C ASP A 310 19.75 0.07 28.24
N GLY A 311 19.59 -0.21 29.54
CA GLY A 311 19.83 0.75 30.62
C GLY A 311 18.68 1.73 30.89
N VAL A 312 17.53 1.55 30.24
CA VAL A 312 16.35 2.42 30.34
C VAL A 312 15.21 1.69 31.03
N THR A 313 14.61 2.33 32.04
CA THR A 313 13.41 1.81 32.70
C THR A 313 12.20 1.91 31.77
N ILE A 314 11.58 0.78 31.47
CA ILE A 314 10.33 0.69 30.72
C ILE A 314 9.19 0.43 31.70
N MET A 315 8.14 1.25 31.65
CA MET A 315 7.05 1.21 32.63
C MET A 315 5.83 0.46 32.09
N PRO A 316 5.00 -0.16 32.95
CA PRO A 316 3.73 -0.74 32.53
C PRO A 316 2.86 0.29 31.79
N GLY A 317 2.28 -0.12 30.67
CA GLY A 317 1.53 0.75 29.75
C GLY A 317 2.36 1.31 28.61
N ASP A 318 3.70 1.33 28.72
CA ASP A 318 4.57 1.79 27.64
C ASP A 318 4.39 0.92 26.39
N LYS A 319 4.25 1.58 25.25
CA LYS A 319 4.18 0.93 23.95
C LYS A 319 5.57 0.71 23.37
N ILE A 320 5.78 -0.43 22.75
CA ILE A 320 7.01 -0.79 22.04
C ILE A 320 6.67 -1.01 20.57
N ALA A 321 7.29 -0.24 19.68
CA ALA A 321 7.20 -0.41 18.24
C ALA A 321 8.50 -1.05 17.75
N MET A 322 8.42 -2.26 17.23
CA MET A 322 9.56 -3.12 16.90
C MET A 322 9.72 -3.24 15.37
N PRO A 323 10.37 -2.25 14.72
CA PRO A 323 10.56 -2.24 13.27
C PRO A 323 11.55 -3.34 12.86
N THR A 324 11.05 -4.36 12.17
CA THR A 324 11.91 -5.41 11.60
C THR A 324 12.90 -4.84 10.59
N THR A 325 12.57 -3.70 9.96
CA THR A 325 13.46 -2.90 9.11
C THR A 325 14.80 -2.61 9.78
N LEU A 326 14.80 -2.14 11.04
CA LEU A 326 16.02 -1.74 11.73
C LEU A 326 16.83 -2.97 12.15
N ALA A 327 16.20 -4.00 12.69
CA ALA A 327 16.91 -5.24 13.05
C ALA A 327 17.61 -5.91 11.86
N ASN A 328 16.98 -5.90 10.69
CA ASN A 328 17.54 -6.52 9.48
C ASN A 328 18.57 -5.65 8.75
N THR A 329 18.75 -4.40 9.18
CA THR A 329 19.75 -3.47 8.63
C THR A 329 20.71 -2.93 9.69
N ASP A 330 20.72 -3.52 10.89
CA ASP A 330 21.60 -3.14 12.00
C ASP A 330 23.09 -3.28 11.62
N PRO A 331 23.86 -2.18 11.57
CA PRO A 331 25.28 -2.23 11.25
C PRO A 331 26.12 -3.06 12.25
N GLY A 332 25.62 -3.30 13.47
CA GLY A 332 26.27 -4.17 14.44
C GLY A 332 26.09 -5.67 14.16
N ALA A 333 25.03 -6.04 13.43
CA ALA A 333 24.67 -7.44 13.15
C ALA A 333 25.00 -7.88 11.72
N TRP A 334 25.10 -6.94 10.77
CA TRP A 334 25.27 -7.22 9.35
C TRP A 334 26.47 -6.47 8.77
N ASP A 335 27.37 -7.18 8.08
CA ASP A 335 28.36 -6.52 7.23
C ASP A 335 27.68 -5.90 6.01
N ARG A 336 27.97 -4.62 5.70
CA ARG A 336 27.35 -3.87 4.59
C ARG A 336 25.81 -4.06 4.56
N PRO A 337 25.08 -3.66 5.63
CA PRO A 337 23.66 -3.99 5.83
C PRO A 337 22.74 -3.52 4.70
N PHE A 338 23.11 -2.44 4.02
CA PHE A 338 22.29 -1.82 2.99
C PHE A 338 22.56 -2.36 1.59
N ASN A 339 23.53 -3.27 1.42
CA ASN A 339 23.80 -3.96 0.17
C ASN A 339 23.00 -5.25 0.09
N VAL A 340 22.48 -5.56 -1.09
CA VAL A 340 21.90 -6.86 -1.41
C VAL A 340 23.03 -7.79 -1.86
N ASP A 341 23.23 -8.86 -1.12
CA ASP A 341 24.22 -9.91 -1.40
C ASP A 341 23.55 -11.29 -1.34
N PHE A 342 23.28 -11.89 -2.50
CA PHE A 342 22.59 -13.19 -2.61
C PHE A 342 23.36 -14.35 -1.95
N ASP A 343 24.65 -14.17 -1.65
CA ASP A 343 25.51 -15.19 -1.05
C ASP A 343 25.56 -15.09 0.50
N ARG A 344 24.89 -14.10 1.10
CA ARG A 344 24.88 -13.85 2.57
C ARG A 344 24.21 -14.98 3.37
N GLY A 345 23.25 -15.68 2.78
CA GLY A 345 22.44 -16.71 3.42
C GLY A 345 21.19 -16.17 4.13
N PRO A 346 20.28 -17.06 4.59
CA PRO A 346 18.87 -16.72 4.82
C PRO A 346 18.54 -16.27 6.24
N ARG A 347 19.52 -15.77 7.01
CA ARG A 347 19.24 -15.28 8.37
C ARG A 347 18.61 -13.90 8.25
N HIS A 348 17.45 -13.68 8.88
CA HIS A 348 16.77 -12.39 9.04
C HIS A 348 15.55 -12.54 9.96
N ILE A 349 15.01 -11.44 10.48
CA ILE A 349 13.79 -11.41 11.31
C ILE A 349 12.64 -10.62 10.67
N THR A 350 12.60 -10.53 9.34
CA THR A 350 11.48 -9.88 8.59
C THR A 350 10.12 -10.47 8.96
N PHE A 351 10.11 -11.76 9.27
CA PHE A 351 8.93 -12.49 9.73
C PHE A 351 8.74 -12.44 11.25
N ALA A 352 9.23 -11.39 11.91
CA ALA A 352 9.38 -11.27 13.36
C ALA A 352 10.23 -12.39 13.98
N TYR A 353 10.28 -12.45 15.32
CA TYR A 353 11.05 -13.43 16.08
C TYR A 353 10.24 -13.98 17.27
N GLY A 354 10.74 -15.04 17.90
CA GLY A 354 10.09 -15.67 19.05
C GLY A 354 8.81 -16.43 18.69
N ILE A 355 7.90 -16.56 19.67
CA ILE A 355 6.69 -17.40 19.54
C ILE A 355 5.71 -16.87 18.48
N HIS A 356 5.69 -15.55 18.26
CA HIS A 356 4.83 -14.89 17.27
C HIS A 356 5.48 -14.74 15.89
N ARG A 357 6.61 -15.43 15.62
CA ARG A 357 7.17 -15.49 14.27
C ARG A 357 6.07 -15.85 13.28
N CYS A 358 6.01 -15.15 12.14
CA CYS A 358 4.90 -15.24 11.19
C CYS A 358 4.58 -16.68 10.77
N ILE A 359 3.30 -17.02 10.77
CA ILE A 359 2.79 -18.34 10.37
C ILE A 359 2.81 -18.54 8.86
N GLY A 360 2.46 -17.49 8.11
CA GLY A 360 2.46 -17.48 6.66
C GLY A 360 3.85 -17.40 6.03
N ALA A 361 4.92 -17.33 6.84
CA ALA A 361 6.29 -17.18 6.35
C ALA A 361 6.73 -18.24 5.31
N PRO A 362 6.29 -19.51 5.37
CA PRO A 362 6.52 -20.48 4.29
C PRO A 362 5.78 -20.16 3.00
N LEU A 363 4.53 -19.67 3.08
CA LEU A 363 3.72 -19.30 1.92
C LEU A 363 4.27 -18.06 1.23
N ALA A 364 4.53 -16.99 1.99
CA ALA A 364 5.08 -15.73 1.50
C ALA A 364 6.39 -15.93 0.72
N ARG A 365 7.28 -16.80 1.23
CA ARG A 365 8.51 -17.19 0.53
C ARG A 365 8.23 -17.86 -0.81
N ARG A 366 7.28 -18.80 -0.84
CA ARG A 366 6.91 -19.50 -2.08
C ARG A 366 6.33 -18.54 -3.10
N GLU A 367 5.42 -17.67 -2.68
CA GLU A 367 4.82 -16.65 -3.53
C GLU A 367 5.88 -15.70 -4.11
N SER A 368 6.80 -15.21 -3.29
CA SER A 368 7.88 -14.32 -3.75
C SER A 368 8.82 -15.01 -4.74
N VAL A 369 9.20 -16.26 -4.48
CA VAL A 369 10.03 -17.05 -5.41
C VAL A 369 9.30 -17.24 -6.75
N ILE A 370 8.04 -17.67 -6.71
CA ILE A 370 7.25 -17.93 -7.93
C ILE A 370 7.01 -16.64 -8.71
N ALA A 371 6.70 -15.53 -8.03
CA ALA A 371 6.52 -14.23 -8.67
C ALA A 371 7.76 -13.81 -9.44
N ILE A 372 8.94 -13.92 -8.82
CA ILE A 372 10.22 -13.57 -9.49
C ILE A 372 10.53 -14.56 -10.61
N GLU A 373 10.37 -15.87 -10.40
CA GLU A 373 10.58 -16.90 -11.43
C GLU A 373 9.74 -16.63 -12.68
N GLU A 374 8.43 -16.46 -12.52
CA GLU A 374 7.50 -16.29 -13.64
C GLU A 374 7.67 -14.92 -14.31
N LEU A 375 7.89 -13.85 -13.54
CA LEU A 375 8.12 -12.51 -14.10
C LEU A 375 9.43 -12.46 -14.89
N LEU A 376 10.54 -13.00 -14.36
CA LEU A 376 11.82 -13.06 -15.06
C LEU A 376 11.82 -14.08 -16.21
N ALA A 377 10.88 -15.03 -16.26
CA ALA A 377 10.74 -15.91 -17.42
C ALA A 377 9.95 -15.24 -18.56
N ALA A 378 8.91 -14.47 -18.23
CA ALA A 378 7.94 -13.97 -19.21
C ALA A 378 8.19 -12.53 -19.69
N VAL A 379 8.72 -11.66 -18.83
CA VAL A 379 8.94 -10.23 -19.13
C VAL A 379 10.43 -10.01 -19.39
N PRO A 380 10.86 -9.29 -20.45
CA PRO A 380 12.27 -8.97 -20.66
C PRO A 380 12.83 -8.05 -19.57
N GLU A 381 14.10 -7.64 -19.67
CA GLU A 381 14.69 -6.69 -18.72
C GLU A 381 13.81 -5.43 -18.60
N PHE A 382 13.38 -5.14 -17.37
CA PHE A 382 12.47 -4.05 -17.06
C PHE A 382 13.13 -3.01 -16.17
N ARG A 383 12.58 -1.80 -16.17
CA ARG A 383 13.03 -0.65 -15.36
C ARG A 383 11.83 0.16 -14.90
N ILE A 384 12.04 0.99 -13.89
CA ILE A 384 11.04 1.99 -13.49
C ILE A 384 10.83 2.99 -14.65
N ALA A 385 9.57 3.36 -14.90
CA ALA A 385 9.23 4.36 -15.89
C ALA A 385 9.82 5.74 -15.52
N GLU A 386 10.40 6.42 -16.51
CA GLU A 386 11.02 7.73 -16.28
C GLU A 386 9.97 8.82 -16.05
N GLY A 387 10.27 9.76 -15.16
CA GLY A 387 9.41 10.92 -14.90
C GLY A 387 8.19 10.65 -14.01
N GLU A 388 7.99 9.41 -13.57
CA GLU A 388 6.95 9.04 -12.61
C GLU A 388 7.43 9.28 -11.17
N GLU A 389 6.54 9.79 -10.33
CA GLU A 389 6.80 9.92 -8.89
C GLU A 389 6.45 8.61 -8.17
N LEU A 390 7.42 8.02 -7.48
CA LEU A 390 7.25 6.77 -6.73
C LEU A 390 6.83 7.04 -5.30
N ILE A 391 5.56 6.87 -4.97
CA ILE A 391 5.02 7.12 -3.65
C ILE A 391 5.16 5.87 -2.77
N THR A 392 5.59 6.06 -1.54
CA THR A 392 5.68 5.02 -0.52
C THR A 392 5.02 5.51 0.76
N GLU A 393 4.12 4.71 1.32
CA GLU A 393 3.56 4.92 2.65
C GLU A 393 4.59 4.54 3.72
N LEU A 394 4.62 5.35 4.78
CA LEU A 394 5.57 5.24 5.88
C LEU A 394 4.89 4.78 7.17
N GLY A 395 3.76 4.08 7.08
CA GLY A 395 3.08 3.53 8.24
C GLY A 395 3.84 2.37 8.91
N PRO A 396 3.15 1.57 9.74
CA PRO A 396 3.70 0.33 10.29
C PRO A 396 4.18 -0.66 9.22
N ILE A 397 3.66 -0.54 8.00
CA ILE A 397 4.11 -1.26 6.80
C ILE A 397 4.65 -0.21 5.83
N LEU A 398 5.94 -0.31 5.48
CA LEU A 398 6.55 0.54 4.46
C LEU A 398 6.13 0.04 3.08
N GLN A 399 5.12 0.63 2.47
CA GLN A 399 4.50 0.09 1.25
C GLN A 399 4.62 1.03 0.05
N PRO A 400 5.13 0.57 -1.10
CA PRO A 400 5.00 1.31 -2.36
C PRO A 400 3.52 1.42 -2.76
N LYS A 401 3.03 2.64 -3.02
CA LYS A 401 1.67 2.87 -3.55
C LYS A 401 1.60 2.68 -5.06
N ASN A 402 2.72 2.88 -5.75
CA ASN A 402 2.86 2.67 -7.19
C ASN A 402 4.26 2.17 -7.52
N LEU A 403 4.35 1.43 -8.63
CA LEU A 403 5.58 0.95 -9.23
C LEU A 403 5.39 0.81 -10.75
N PRO A 404 5.38 1.92 -11.51
CA PRO A 404 5.28 1.86 -12.96
C PRO A 404 6.56 1.27 -13.57
N LEU A 405 6.42 0.17 -14.29
CA LEU A 405 7.50 -0.54 -14.97
C LEU A 405 7.36 -0.44 -16.49
N VAL A 406 8.49 -0.41 -17.18
CA VAL A 406 8.57 -0.45 -18.65
C VAL A 406 9.66 -1.40 -19.10
N TRP A 407 9.47 -2.01 -20.27
CA TRP A 407 10.45 -2.89 -20.91
C TRP A 407 10.40 -2.81 -22.44
N GLY A 408 11.48 -3.30 -23.08
CA GLY A 408 11.68 -3.16 -24.52
C GLY A 408 12.03 -1.73 -24.96
N ASP A 409 11.84 -1.42 -26.24
CA ASP A 409 12.19 -0.13 -26.85
C ASP A 409 11.21 1.01 -26.51
N ARG A 410 10.22 0.77 -25.62
CA ARG A 410 9.38 1.85 -25.08
C ARG A 410 10.21 2.74 -24.16
N ARG A 411 10.82 3.75 -24.77
CA ARG A 411 11.25 4.94 -24.06
C ARG A 411 10.01 5.80 -23.83
N THR A 412 9.57 5.82 -22.58
CA THR A 412 8.81 6.93 -21.97
C THR A 412 7.30 6.95 -22.27
N ARG A 413 6.46 6.86 -21.23
CA ARG A 413 5.21 7.62 -21.22
C ARG A 413 5.62 9.09 -21.16
N LEU A 414 5.47 9.83 -22.25
CA LEU A 414 5.45 11.28 -22.16
C LEU A 414 4.22 11.66 -21.32
N THR A 415 4.40 11.78 -20.01
CA THR A 415 3.37 12.37 -19.16
C THR A 415 3.22 13.82 -19.60
N ALA A 416 2.02 14.17 -20.08
CA ALA A 416 1.65 15.52 -20.50
C ALA A 416 1.88 16.58 -19.40
N ALA A 417 2.14 16.15 -18.16
CA ALA A 417 2.44 16.99 -17.01
C ALA A 417 3.83 17.65 -17.05
N THR A 418 4.79 17.16 -17.85
CA THR A 418 6.19 17.68 -17.79
C THR A 418 6.68 18.38 -19.07
N ALA A 419 5.92 18.36 -20.16
CA ALA A 419 6.30 19.06 -21.38
C ALA A 419 6.17 20.58 -21.19
N LYS A 420 7.26 21.33 -21.40
CA LYS A 420 7.17 22.79 -21.43
C LYS A 420 6.34 23.19 -22.66
N PRO A 421 5.50 24.25 -22.57
CA PRO A 421 4.61 24.66 -23.66
C PRO A 421 5.29 24.91 -25.03
N GLN A 422 6.59 25.15 -25.01
CA GLN A 422 7.44 25.47 -26.16
C GLN A 422 7.74 24.21 -27.00
N ASP A 423 7.84 23.06 -26.35
CA ASP A 423 8.21 21.79 -26.99
C ASP A 423 7.02 21.18 -27.77
N VAL A 424 5.79 21.43 -27.28
CA VAL A 424 4.53 21.05 -27.95
C VAL A 424 4.27 21.93 -29.18
N ALA A 425 4.57 23.23 -29.08
CA ALA A 425 4.42 24.18 -30.19
C ALA A 425 5.40 23.92 -31.36
N ALA A 426 6.60 23.42 -31.05
CA ALA A 426 7.59 23.06 -32.06
C ALA A 426 7.20 21.79 -32.85
N ALA A 427 6.53 20.83 -32.23
CA ALA A 427 6.07 19.60 -32.88
C ALA A 427 4.90 19.85 -33.85
N GLN A 428 4.05 20.85 -33.60
CA GLN A 428 2.83 21.09 -34.38
C GLN A 428 2.98 22.01 -35.61
N LEU A 429 4.15 22.63 -35.83
CA LEU A 429 4.41 23.44 -37.03
C LEU A 429 4.83 22.61 -38.26
N GLN A 430 4.94 21.27 -38.14
CA GLN A 430 5.33 20.37 -39.23
C GLN A 430 4.18 19.65 -39.95
N GLY A 431 2.92 19.98 -39.65
CA GLY A 431 1.79 19.69 -40.55
C GLY A 431 1.26 18.25 -40.58
N GLU A 432 1.27 17.54 -39.45
CA GLU A 432 0.57 16.26 -39.33
C GLU A 432 -0.90 16.43 -38.90
N ARG A 433 -1.80 15.65 -39.50
CA ARG A 433 -3.26 15.70 -39.28
C ARG A 433 -3.62 15.31 -37.84
N ILE A 434 -4.60 16.00 -37.25
CA ILE A 434 -5.24 15.60 -35.98
C ILE A 434 -5.80 14.18 -36.15
N GLY A 435 -5.42 13.26 -35.27
CA GLY A 435 -5.95 11.89 -35.23
C GLY A 435 -7.44 11.86 -34.89
N SER A 436 -8.11 10.77 -35.24
CA SER A 436 -9.57 10.64 -35.16
C SER A 436 -10.09 10.11 -33.82
N SER A 437 -9.26 10.01 -32.78
CA SER A 437 -9.68 9.51 -31.46
C SER A 437 -10.34 10.61 -30.61
N ILE A 438 -11.12 10.20 -29.61
CA ILE A 438 -11.70 11.15 -28.64
C ILE A 438 -10.58 11.83 -27.82
N GLU A 439 -9.49 11.14 -27.49
CA GLU A 439 -8.36 11.73 -26.76
C GLU A 439 -7.65 12.83 -27.56
N ASP A 440 -7.45 12.65 -28.88
CA ASP A 440 -6.83 13.65 -29.75
C ASP A 440 -7.65 14.95 -29.81
N VAL A 441 -8.97 14.80 -29.88
CA VAL A 441 -9.92 15.92 -29.88
C VAL A 441 -9.90 16.65 -28.53
N LEU A 442 -9.75 15.92 -27.42
CA LEU A 442 -9.72 16.48 -26.08
C LEU A 442 -8.41 17.22 -25.78
N ALA A 443 -7.27 16.68 -26.22
CA ALA A 443 -5.97 17.34 -26.10
C ALA A 443 -5.95 18.67 -26.86
N PHE A 444 -6.55 18.71 -28.06
CA PHE A 444 -6.72 19.95 -28.83
C PHE A 444 -7.59 20.99 -28.10
N LEU A 445 -8.70 20.56 -27.50
CA LEU A 445 -9.60 21.43 -26.74
C LEU A 445 -8.93 22.05 -25.51
N ALA A 446 -8.20 21.25 -24.73
CA ALA A 446 -7.45 21.71 -23.57
C ALA A 446 -6.36 22.73 -23.96
N ALA A 447 -5.64 22.48 -25.06
CA ALA A 447 -4.64 23.39 -25.60
C ALA A 447 -5.25 24.72 -26.08
N LYS A 448 -6.43 24.71 -26.71
CA LYS A 448 -7.11 25.94 -27.13
C LYS A 448 -7.66 26.75 -25.95
N LEU A 449 -8.33 26.08 -25.00
CA LEU A 449 -8.92 26.73 -23.82
C LEU A 449 -7.90 27.44 -22.95
N SER A 450 -6.71 26.85 -22.77
CA SER A 450 -5.62 27.46 -22.01
C SER A 450 -5.07 28.75 -22.62
N THR A 451 -5.32 29.00 -23.91
CA THR A 451 -4.87 30.22 -24.63
C THR A 451 -5.91 31.34 -24.70
N MET A 452 -7.15 31.09 -24.27
CA MET A 452 -8.24 32.07 -24.34
C MET A 452 -8.42 32.79 -23.00
N GLU A 453 -8.29 34.12 -22.98
CA GLU A 453 -8.71 34.90 -21.80
C GLU A 453 -10.24 35.08 -21.74
N PRO A 454 -10.85 35.05 -20.54
CA PRO A 454 -10.23 35.01 -19.21
C PRO A 454 -9.96 33.58 -18.68
N PHE A 455 -10.08 32.54 -19.51
CA PHE A 455 -10.08 31.13 -19.10
C PHE A 455 -8.70 30.51 -18.88
N GLY A 456 -7.62 31.17 -19.29
CA GLY A 456 -6.25 30.64 -19.29
C GLY A 456 -5.65 30.21 -17.94
N LYS A 457 -6.40 30.27 -16.83
CA LYS A 457 -5.98 29.75 -15.51
C LYS A 457 -7.06 29.02 -14.70
N VAL A 458 -8.28 28.84 -15.23
CA VAL A 458 -9.45 28.62 -14.37
C VAL A 458 -10.23 27.34 -14.68
N ILE A 459 -9.83 26.50 -15.64
CA ILE A 459 -10.58 25.27 -15.95
C ILE A 459 -9.64 24.08 -16.10
N GLU A 460 -9.75 23.12 -15.20
CA GLU A 460 -9.15 21.79 -15.29
C GLU A 460 -10.14 20.87 -16.02
N MET A 461 -9.66 20.14 -17.03
CA MET A 461 -10.46 19.16 -17.76
C MET A 461 -10.07 17.76 -17.32
N ARG A 462 -11.03 16.99 -16.81
CA ARG A 462 -10.84 15.57 -16.47
C ARG A 462 -11.75 14.70 -17.33
N LEU A 463 -11.20 13.58 -17.80
CA LEU A 463 -11.97 12.56 -18.48
C LEU A 463 -12.19 11.42 -17.49
N ASP A 464 -13.45 11.07 -17.26
CA ASP A 464 -13.83 9.94 -16.41
C ASP A 464 -14.99 9.22 -17.11
N ASP A 465 -14.87 7.91 -17.36
CA ASP A 465 -15.91 7.09 -18.00
C ASP A 465 -16.55 7.70 -19.26
N HIS A 466 -15.73 8.21 -20.18
CA HIS A 466 -16.16 8.89 -21.42
C HIS A 466 -17.03 10.14 -21.21
N GLN A 467 -17.04 10.71 -19.99
CA GLN A 467 -17.64 12.00 -19.66
C GLN A 467 -16.54 13.03 -19.42
N ILE A 468 -16.79 14.26 -19.88
CA ILE A 468 -15.83 15.36 -19.79
C ILE A 468 -16.26 16.25 -18.64
N PHE A 469 -15.42 16.36 -17.62
CA PHE A 469 -15.62 17.25 -16.48
C PHE A 469 -14.82 18.53 -16.66
N LEU A 470 -15.50 19.67 -16.58
CA LEU A 470 -14.88 21.00 -16.51
C LEU A 470 -14.95 21.45 -15.05
N ASP A 471 -13.82 21.42 -14.35
CA ASP A 471 -13.69 21.88 -12.98
C ASP A 471 -13.02 23.25 -12.96
N GLY A 472 -13.71 24.27 -12.43
CA GLY A 472 -13.15 25.62 -12.39
C GLY A 472 -13.27 26.33 -11.06
N THR A 473 -12.16 26.92 -10.61
CA THR A 473 -12.09 27.87 -9.49
C THR A 473 -11.69 29.25 -10.02
N VAL A 474 -12.61 30.20 -10.01
CA VAL A 474 -12.28 31.59 -10.34
C VAL A 474 -11.38 32.11 -9.22
N ASN A 475 -10.10 32.34 -9.53
CA ASN A 475 -9.15 32.88 -8.58
C ASN A 475 -9.55 34.34 -8.25
N PRO A 476 -9.84 34.70 -6.98
CA PRO A 476 -10.28 36.05 -6.59
C PRO A 476 -9.36 37.24 -6.95
N PRO A 477 -8.03 37.11 -7.21
CA PRO A 477 -7.18 38.28 -7.43
C PRO A 477 -7.45 39.05 -8.73
N ALA A 478 -8.17 38.46 -9.70
CA ALA A 478 -8.56 39.15 -10.94
C ALA A 478 -9.77 40.09 -10.75
N LEU A 479 -10.43 40.07 -9.59
CA LEU A 479 -11.65 40.85 -9.30
C LEU A 479 -11.40 42.07 -8.41
N ALA A 480 -10.15 42.35 -8.04
CA ALA A 480 -9.79 43.56 -7.29
C ALA A 480 -9.79 44.81 -8.20
N GLY A 481 -10.96 45.20 -8.72
CA GLY A 481 -11.10 46.46 -9.46
C GLY A 481 -12.33 46.62 -10.34
N SER A 482 -13.14 45.59 -10.58
CA SER A 482 -14.33 45.68 -11.43
C SER A 482 -15.60 45.30 -10.68
N ASP A 483 -16.63 46.15 -10.73
CA ASP A 483 -17.99 45.84 -10.26
C ASP A 483 -18.42 44.43 -10.69
N GLU A 484 -18.89 43.62 -9.74
CA GLU A 484 -19.33 42.23 -9.94
C GLU A 484 -20.26 42.04 -11.15
N LYS A 485 -21.09 43.05 -11.46
CA LYS A 485 -22.01 43.02 -12.61
C LYS A 485 -21.29 43.06 -13.97
N ASN A 486 -20.14 43.71 -14.09
CA ASN A 486 -19.36 43.78 -15.33
C ASN A 486 -18.51 42.52 -15.55
N ALA A 487 -18.09 41.85 -14.47
CA ALA A 487 -17.40 40.57 -14.53
C ALA A 487 -18.29 39.47 -15.14
N ASP A 488 -19.55 39.38 -14.72
CA ASP A 488 -20.53 38.41 -15.24
C ASP A 488 -20.83 38.63 -16.74
N VAL A 489 -20.83 39.87 -17.22
CA VAL A 489 -21.03 40.18 -18.65
C VAL A 489 -19.82 39.77 -19.51
N SER A 490 -18.61 39.99 -19.02
CA SER A 490 -17.37 39.60 -19.73
C SER A 490 -17.21 38.08 -19.83
N VAL A 491 -17.51 37.36 -18.73
CA VAL A 491 -17.46 35.89 -18.71
C VAL A 491 -18.51 35.28 -19.65
N ARG A 492 -19.73 35.81 -19.69
CA ARG A 492 -20.78 35.36 -20.63
C ARG A 492 -20.45 35.64 -22.09
N ALA A 493 -19.79 36.77 -22.39
CA ALA A 493 -19.34 37.08 -23.75
C ALA A 493 -18.20 36.14 -24.20
N GLY A 494 -17.25 35.86 -23.31
CA GLY A 494 -16.18 34.89 -23.55
C GLY A 494 -16.71 33.47 -23.83
N LEU A 495 -17.68 33.02 -23.03
CA LEU A 495 -18.35 31.72 -23.21
C LEU A 495 -19.11 31.61 -24.54
N LYS A 496 -19.82 32.66 -24.96
CA LYS A 496 -20.51 32.68 -26.26
C LYS A 496 -19.53 32.59 -27.43
N ASN A 497 -18.40 33.28 -27.36
CA ASN A 497 -17.35 33.19 -28.38
C ASN A 497 -16.69 31.82 -28.40
N PHE A 498 -16.45 31.21 -27.24
CA PHE A 498 -15.90 29.86 -27.14
C PHE A 498 -16.82 28.81 -27.80
N VAL A 499 -18.12 28.84 -27.49
CA VAL A 499 -19.12 27.94 -28.12
C VAL A 499 -19.24 28.18 -29.63
N ALA A 500 -19.09 29.41 -30.09
CA ALA A 500 -19.09 29.72 -31.53
C ALA A 500 -17.85 29.16 -32.26
N ILE A 501 -16.67 29.21 -31.63
CA ILE A 501 -15.42 28.64 -32.17
C ILE A 501 -15.52 27.11 -32.22
N LEU A 502 -15.99 26.47 -31.14
CA LEU A 502 -16.22 25.03 -31.09
C LEU A 502 -17.14 24.54 -32.21
N ASN A 503 -18.27 25.22 -32.41
CA ASN A 503 -19.22 24.87 -33.46
C ASN A 503 -18.66 25.09 -34.88
N LYS A 504 -17.77 26.07 -35.06
CA LYS A 504 -17.17 26.41 -36.36
C LYS A 504 -16.00 25.49 -36.73
N GLU A 505 -15.14 25.15 -35.78
CA GLU A 505 -13.91 24.38 -36.05
C GLU A 505 -14.09 22.86 -35.93
N MET A 506 -15.12 22.38 -35.23
CA MET A 506 -15.27 20.96 -34.88
C MET A 506 -16.63 20.36 -35.29
N SER A 507 -17.29 20.92 -36.30
CA SER A 507 -18.65 20.55 -36.71
C SER A 507 -18.89 19.02 -36.89
N PRO A 508 -17.97 18.21 -37.46
CA PRO A 508 -18.16 16.76 -37.56
C PRO A 508 -17.91 16.00 -36.25
N GLN A 509 -16.90 16.39 -35.46
CA GLN A 509 -16.54 15.71 -34.20
C GLN A 509 -17.46 16.07 -33.03
N MET A 510 -18.11 17.24 -33.08
CA MET A 510 -19.07 17.68 -32.06
C MET A 510 -20.21 16.68 -31.83
N ALA A 511 -20.59 15.91 -32.85
CA ALA A 511 -21.61 14.87 -32.72
C ALA A 511 -21.22 13.74 -31.74
N MET A 512 -19.92 13.47 -31.54
CA MET A 512 -19.44 12.38 -30.67
C MET A 512 -19.42 12.74 -29.18
N ILE A 513 -19.35 14.04 -28.86
CA ILE A 513 -19.21 14.54 -27.48
C ILE A 513 -20.41 15.36 -27.01
N LYS A 514 -21.40 15.60 -27.89
CA LYS A 514 -22.66 16.25 -27.54
C LYS A 514 -23.42 15.42 -26.50
N GLY A 515 -23.71 16.02 -25.33
CA GLY A 515 -24.38 15.36 -24.21
C GLY A 515 -23.47 14.61 -23.22
N LYS A 516 -22.15 14.58 -23.47
CA LYS A 516 -21.15 13.92 -22.59
C LYS A 516 -20.33 14.91 -21.73
N ILE A 517 -20.60 16.21 -21.86
CA ILE A 517 -19.92 17.27 -21.09
C ILE A 517 -20.72 17.57 -19.83
N LYS A 518 -20.10 17.45 -18.67
CA LYS A 518 -20.63 17.86 -17.36
C LYS A 518 -19.69 18.86 -16.71
N VAL A 519 -20.24 19.81 -15.95
CA VAL A 519 -19.47 20.88 -15.32
C VAL A 519 -19.69 20.85 -13.82
N ARG A 520 -18.61 20.96 -13.04
CA ARG A 520 -18.61 20.98 -11.58
C ARG A 520 -17.90 22.26 -11.10
N GLY A 521 -18.53 22.99 -10.18
CA GLY A 521 -18.04 24.28 -9.69
C GLY A 521 -19.12 25.12 -8.99
N ASP A 522 -18.73 26.28 -8.45
CA ASP A 522 -19.60 27.10 -7.60
C ASP A 522 -20.84 27.66 -8.37
N ILE A 523 -21.97 27.71 -7.64
CA ILE A 523 -23.36 27.60 -8.12
C ILE A 523 -23.78 28.66 -9.15
N MET A 524 -23.11 29.81 -9.20
CA MET A 524 -23.47 30.91 -10.12
C MET A 524 -22.92 30.75 -11.54
N SER A 525 -21.82 30.02 -11.72
CA SER A 525 -21.23 29.75 -13.05
C SER A 525 -21.91 28.57 -13.76
N VAL A 526 -22.46 27.63 -12.97
CA VAL A 526 -23.08 26.39 -13.45
C VAL A 526 -24.42 26.66 -14.15
N MET A 527 -25.27 27.58 -13.65
CA MET A 527 -26.56 27.87 -14.28
C MET A 527 -26.46 28.57 -15.64
N ALA A 528 -25.38 29.32 -15.88
CA ALA A 528 -25.17 30.02 -17.16
C ALA A 528 -24.68 29.07 -18.26
N LEU A 529 -23.87 28.07 -17.89
CA LEU A 529 -23.31 27.11 -18.84
C LEU A 529 -24.32 26.04 -19.28
N THR A 530 -25.12 25.52 -18.34
CA THR A 530 -26.12 24.48 -18.62
C THR A 530 -27.32 24.99 -19.45
N LYS A 531 -27.47 26.31 -19.60
CA LYS A 531 -28.48 26.93 -20.48
C LYS A 531 -27.97 27.25 -21.89
N LEU A 532 -26.66 27.14 -22.12
CA LEU A 532 -25.99 27.57 -23.35
C LEU A 532 -25.50 26.39 -24.20
N LEU A 533 -25.21 25.26 -23.55
CA LEU A 533 -25.13 23.92 -24.13
C LEU A 533 -26.54 23.33 -24.31
#